data_AF-A0A7Z1HI07-F1
#
_entry.id   AF-A0A7Z1HI07-F1
#
_cell.length_a   1.000
_cell.length_b   1.000
_cell.length_c   1.000
_cell.angle_alpha   90.00
_cell.angle_beta   90.00
_cell.angle_gamma   90.00
#
_symmetry.space_group_name_H-M   'P 1'
#
loop_
_entity.id
_entity.type
_entity.pdbx_description
1 polymer ?
#
loop_
_entity_poly.entity_id
_entity_poly.type
_entity_poly.pdbx_seq_one_letter_code
_entity_poly.pdbx_strand_id
1 'polypeptide(L)' 'MNQLTQSTITCPYCGERLDILIDPSDLDQQYIEDCQVCCKPINFLVQMDMDEALFVTVSSDDEGF' A
#
# COMPACT_ATOMS: atom_id res chain seq x y z
N MET A 1 -4.97 21.84 -0.77
CA MET A 1 -5.86 20.69 -0.53
C MET A 1 -5.15 19.52 -1.16
N ASN A 2 -4.58 18.59 -0.38
CA ASN A 2 -3.95 17.39 -0.96
C ASN A 2 -5.05 16.51 -1.55
N GLN A 3 -4.86 16.11 -2.80
CA GLN A 3 -5.76 15.22 -3.48
C GLN A 3 -5.28 13.79 -3.22
N LEU A 4 -5.96 13.11 -2.30
CA LEU A 4 -5.72 11.70 -2.01
C LEU A 4 -6.33 10.86 -3.14
N THR A 5 -5.57 9.89 -3.64
CA THR A 5 -6.02 8.93 -4.65
C THR A 5 -6.45 7.65 -3.95
N GLN A 6 -7.71 7.27 -4.10
CA GLN A 6 -8.19 6.01 -3.54
C GLN A 6 -7.75 4.84 -4.44
N SER A 7 -7.14 3.83 -3.83
CA SER A 7 -6.73 2.59 -4.49
C SER A 7 -7.18 1.38 -3.67
N THR A 8 -7.56 0.30 -4.35
CA THR A 8 -7.96 -0.95 -3.70
C THR A 8 -6.83 -1.96 -3.87
N ILE A 9 -6.33 -2.49 -2.77
CA ILE A 9 -5.31 -3.55 -2.74
C ILE A 9 -5.88 -4.84 -2.18
N THR A 10 -5.16 -5.94 -2.38
CA THR A 10 -5.52 -7.24 -1.82
C THR A 10 -4.49 -7.64 -0.78
N CYS A 11 -4.93 -7.97 0.43
CA CYS A 11 -4.07 -8.40 1.52
C CYS A 11 -3.30 -9.67 1.12
N PRO A 12 -1.96 -9.69 1.16
CA PRO A 12 -1.17 -10.87 0.82
C PRO A 12 -1.31 -12.01 1.83
N TYR A 13 -1.87 -11.74 3.02
CA TYR A 13 -2.04 -12.73 4.08
C TYR A 13 -3.40 -13.45 4.04
N CYS A 14 -4.50 -12.70 4.03
CA CYS A 14 -5.86 -13.27 4.07
C CYS A 14 -6.60 -13.22 2.72
N GLY A 15 -6.09 -12.48 1.73
CA GLY A 15 -6.73 -12.31 0.43
C GLY A 15 -7.89 -11.32 0.41
N GLU A 16 -8.11 -10.55 1.48
CA GLU A 16 -9.19 -9.56 1.54
C GLU A 16 -8.85 -8.28 0.79
N ARG A 17 -9.87 -7.65 0.22
CA ARG A 17 -9.74 -6.34 -0.44
C ARG A 17 -9.76 -5.22 0.59
N LEU A 18 -8.73 -4.39 0.58
CA LEU A 18 -8.57 -3.23 1.44
C LEU A 18 -8.57 -1.97 0.56
N ASP A 19 -9.36 -0.98 0.94
CA ASP A 19 -9.35 0.34 0.32
C ASP A 19 -8.35 1.23 1.06
N ILE A 20 -7.37 1.76 0.34
CA ILE A 20 -6.36 2.68 0.88
C ILE A 20 -6.42 4.03 0.16
N LEU A 21 -5.83 5.03 0.81
CA LEU A 21 -5.68 6.37 0.27
C LEU A 21 -4.20 6.65 0.07
N ILE A 22 -3.81 6.88 -1.18
CA ILE A 22 -2.44 7.21 -1.58
C ILE A 22 -2.33 8.73 -1.67
N ASP A 23 -1.39 9.31 -0.94
CA ASP A 23 -1.04 10.72 -1.09
C ASP A 23 0.17 10.85 -2.04
N PRO A 24 0.17 11.81 -2.98
CA PRO A 24 1.35 12.11 -3.80
C PRO A 24 2.59 12.52 -2.99
N SER A 25 2.41 13.00 -1.76
CA SER A 25 3.50 13.34 -0.84
C SER A 25 4.15 12.09 -0.24
N ASP A 26 3.49 10.94 -0.30
CA ASP A 26 4.01 9.64 0.11
C ASP A 26 4.76 8.90 -1.01
N LEU A 27 5.05 9.58 -2.12
CA LEU A 27 5.89 9.02 -3.18
C LEU A 27 7.26 8.58 -2.64
N ASP A 28 7.68 7.37 -2.99
CA ASP A 28 8.94 6.74 -2.56
C ASP A 28 8.99 6.44 -1.05
N GLN A 29 7.86 6.56 -0.34
CA GLN A 29 7.77 6.14 1.05
C GLN A 29 7.31 4.68 1.14
N GLN A 30 8.03 3.93 1.98
CA GLN A 30 7.64 2.61 2.43
C GLN A 30 7.12 2.71 3.86
N TYR A 31 5.94 2.15 4.10
CA TYR A 31 5.35 2.09 5.42
C TYR A 31 4.65 0.76 5.63
N ILE A 32 4.39 0.43 6.89
CA ILE A 32 3.71 -0.80 7.27
C ILE A 32 2.34 -0.43 7.81
N GLU A 33 1.28 -1.04 7.28
CA GLU A 33 -0.07 -0.94 7.81
C GLU A 33 -0.63 -2.33 8.09
N ASP A 34 -1.45 -2.43 9.14
CA ASP A 34 -2.07 -3.69 9.54
C ASP A 34 -3.33 -3.96 8.71
N CYS A 35 -3.48 -5.21 8.26
CA CYS A 35 -4.73 -5.65 7.66
C CYS A 35 -5.89 -5.49 8.65
N GLN A 36 -6.93 -4.75 8.27
CA GLN A 36 -8.14 -4.55 9.08
C GLN A 36 -8.94 -5.83 9.34
N VAL A 37 -8.62 -6.93 8.64
CA VAL A 37 -9.30 -8.22 8.78
C VAL A 37 -8.46 -9.23 9.56
N CYS A 38 -7.19 -9.42 9.19
CA CYS A 38 -6.33 -10.45 9.80
C CYS A 38 -5.27 -9.90 10.76
N CYS A 39 -5.20 -8.58 10.98
CA CYS A 39 -4.23 -7.92 11.86
C CYS A 39 -2.76 -8.32 11.58
N LYS A 40 -2.43 -8.56 10.31
CA LYS A 40 -1.05 -8.88 9.88
C LYS A 40 -0.40 -7.61 9.28
N PRO A 41 0.89 -7.37 9.56
CA PRO A 41 1.61 -6.21 9.03
C PRO A 41 1.85 -6.40 7.53
N ILE A 42 1.29 -5.51 6.71
CA ILE A 42 1.50 -5.47 5.26
C ILE A 42 2.46 -4.32 4.98
N ASN A 43 3.50 -4.58 4.18
CA ASN A 43 4.37 -3.53 3.65
C ASN A 43 3.68 -2.87 2.46
N PHE A 44 3.57 -1.55 2.50
CA PHE A 44 3.07 -0.70 1.44
C PHE A 44 4.23 0.10 0.87
N LEU A 45 4.38 0.04 -0.45
CA LEU A 45 5.38 0.81 -1.19
C LEU A 45 4.67 1.65 -2.23
N VAL A 46 4.74 2.97 -2.08
CA VAL A 46 4.14 3.91 -3.03
C VAL A 46 5.17 4.28 -4.09
N GLN A 47 4.82 4.06 -5.35
CA GLN A 47 5.68 4.33 -6.50
C GLN A 47 4.90 5.13 -7.54
N MET A 48 5.64 5.81 -8.42
CA MET A 48 5.08 6.52 -9.57
C MET A 48 5.55 5.81 -10.84
N ASP A 49 4.60 5.52 -11.72
CA ASP A 49 4.88 4.93 -13.03
C ASP A 49 5.33 6.00 -14.03
N MET A 50 5.73 5.58 -15.24
CA MET A 50 6.18 6.48 -16.30
C MET A 50 5.10 7.46 -16.77
N ASP A 51 3.82 7.12 -16.60
CA ASP A 51 2.66 7.97 -16.90
C ASP A 51 2.32 8.98 -15.77
N GLU A 52 3.22 9.22 -14.82
CA GLU A 52 2.98 10.05 -13.62
C GLU A 52 1.82 9.53 -12.73
N ALA A 53 1.41 8.29 -12.95
CA ALA A 53 0.38 7.62 -12.17
C ALA A 53 0.98 7.02 -10.90
N LEU A 54 0.40 7.36 -9.75
CA LEU A 54 0.75 6.75 -8.47
C LEU A 54 0.15 5.36 -8.38
N PHE A 55 0.97 4.37 -8.04
CA PHE A 55 0.54 3.03 -7.71
C PHE A 55 1.17 2.58 -6.40
N VAL A 56 0.48 1.66 -5.72
CA VAL A 56 0.96 1.07 -4.49
C VAL A 56 1.24 -0.41 -4.73
N THR A 57 2.37 -0.88 -4.24
CA THR A 57 2.71 -2.29 -4.22
C THR A 57 2.62 -2.77 -2.78
N VAL A 58 1.94 -3.89 -2.56
CA VAL A 58 1.84 -4.51 -1.24
C VAL A 58 2.61 -5.81 -1.18
N SER A 59 3.38 -5.99 -0.13
CA SER A 59 4.17 -7.19 0.12
C SER A 59 4.04 -7.62 1.58
N SER A 60 4.21 -8.92 1.82
CA SER A 60 4.32 -9.45 3.18
C SER A 60 5.69 -9.11 3.75
N ASP A 61 5.77 -8.72 5.02
CA ASP A 61 7.01 -8.48 5.80
C ASP A 61 7.86 -9.75 6.03
N ASP A 62 7.69 -10.79 5.21
CA ASP A 62 8.33 -12.10 5.40
C ASP A 62 9.79 -12.13 4.86
N GLU A 63 10.48 -11.00 4.85
CA GLU A 63 11.92 -10.92 4.57
C GLU A 63 12.72 -10.70 5.86
N GLY A 64 12.51 -11.60 6.81
CA GLY A 64 13.44 -11.81 7.93
C GLY A 64 14.62 -12.67 7.48
N PHE A 65 15.80 -12.08 7.38
CA PHE A 65 17.09 -12.80 7.42
C PHE A 65 17.80 -12.55 8.75
#